data_AF-A0A2E8QJD5-F1
#
_entry.id   AF-A0A2E8QJD5-F1
#
_cell.length_a   1.000
_cell.length_b   1.000
_cell.length_c   1.000
_cell.angle_alpha   90.00
_cell.angle_beta   90.00
_cell.angle_gamma   90.00
#
_symmetry.space_group_name_H-M   'P 1'
#
loop_
_entity.id
_entity.type
_entity.pdbx_description
1 polymer ?
#
loop_
_entity_poly.entity_id
_entity_poly.type
_entity_poly.pdbx_seq_one_letter_code
_entity_poly.pdbx_strand_id
1 'polypeptide(L)'
;MIGGSIVEGSFSVGDNILIAPGRRVQEGSKARWEPLKTTINGIKGGGNDLKTAFAGGLCGISTPLDPLATKADDLSGQVMAREGELPPIWEELSLDLELLDKMISGGEEEGGIRPLQPNEMLMVNSATATSVGTVANIKGKKARLSLRLPICAKEGSRITLSRRVGSRWRLIGHGTISG
;
A
#
# COMPACT_ATOMS: atom_id res chain seq x y z
N MET A 1 15.07 -6.24 -11.23
CA MET A 1 14.60 -4.91 -11.69
C MET A 1 13.22 -4.71 -11.09
N ILE A 2 12.94 -3.51 -10.59
CA ILE A 2 11.67 -3.16 -9.93
C ILE A 2 10.95 -2.19 -10.85
N GLY A 3 9.71 -2.49 -11.23
CA GLY A 3 8.85 -1.57 -11.97
C GLY A 3 8.04 -0.71 -11.00
N GLY A 4 7.96 0.59 -11.25
CA GLY A 4 7.17 1.48 -10.40
C GLY A 4 6.89 2.83 -11.03
N SER A 5 6.05 3.61 -10.36
CA SER A 5 5.79 5.00 -10.72
C SER A 5 6.29 5.92 -9.61
N ILE A 6 6.95 7.01 -10.00
CA ILE A 6 7.42 8.04 -9.07
C ILE A 6 6.25 8.98 -8.79
N VAL A 7 5.80 9.00 -7.54
CA VAL A 7 4.67 9.82 -7.09
C VAL A 7 5.10 11.27 -6.86
N GLU A 8 6.27 11.46 -6.27
CA GLU A 8 6.81 12.78 -5.91
C GLU A 8 8.34 12.77 -5.99
N GLY A 9 8.92 13.95 -6.20
CA GLY A 9 10.37 14.13 -6.24
C GLY A 9 11.05 13.50 -7.46
N SER A 10 12.28 13.03 -7.24
CA SER A 10 13.14 12.44 -8.27
C SER A 10 14.14 11.47 -7.65
N PHE A 11 14.58 10.51 -8.45
CA PHE A 11 15.62 9.53 -8.10
C PHE A 11 16.73 9.54 -9.15
N SER A 12 17.97 9.40 -8.69
CA SER A 12 19.15 9.30 -9.55
C SER A 12 19.89 7.98 -9.34
N VAL A 13 20.63 7.57 -10.37
CA VAL A 13 21.55 6.44 -10.26
C VAL A 13 22.59 6.74 -9.18
N GLY A 14 22.78 5.80 -8.26
CA GLY A 14 23.64 5.94 -7.09
C GLY A 14 22.92 6.26 -5.78
N ASP A 15 21.63 6.62 -5.81
CA ASP A 15 20.87 6.93 -4.59
C ASP A 15 20.72 5.68 -3.70
N ASN A 16 20.91 5.87 -2.38
CA ASN A 16 20.55 4.88 -1.35
C ASN A 16 19.05 4.97 -1.08
N ILE A 17 18.37 3.82 -1.18
CA ILE A 17 16.92 3.71 -1.09
C ILE A 17 16.49 2.60 -0.13
N LEU A 18 15.28 2.77 0.40
CA LEU A 18 14.56 1.81 1.22
C LEU A 18 13.29 1.39 0.49
N ILE A 19 12.96 0.10 0.57
CA ILE A 19 11.70 -0.46 0.09
C ILE A 19 10.94 -1.02 1.30
N ALA A 20 9.75 -0.48 1.57
CA ALA A 20 8.93 -0.84 2.74
C ALA A 20 7.47 -1.15 2.36
N PRO A 21 6.77 -2.04 3.10
CA PRO A 21 7.15 -2.70 4.35
C PRO A 21 8.36 -3.66 4.31
N GLY A 22 8.77 -4.06 3.11
CA GLY A 22 9.93 -4.89 2.83
C GLY A 22 9.60 -6.37 2.95
N ARG A 23 10.52 -7.16 3.49
CA ARG A 23 10.37 -8.61 3.60
C ARG A 23 9.89 -9.03 4.97
N ARG A 24 9.15 -10.14 5.01
CA ARG A 24 8.79 -10.81 6.25
C ARG A 24 9.98 -11.64 6.75
N VAL A 25 10.40 -11.40 7.98
CA VAL A 25 11.43 -12.16 8.68
C VAL A 25 10.79 -12.85 9.88
N GLN A 26 11.00 -14.16 10.00
CA GLN A 26 10.48 -14.93 11.12
C GLN A 26 11.56 -15.05 12.20
N GLU A 27 11.31 -14.47 13.36
CA GLU A 27 12.14 -14.61 14.56
C GLU A 27 11.39 -15.45 15.58
N GLY A 28 11.66 -16.76 15.55
CA GLY A 28 10.98 -17.74 16.40
C GLY A 28 9.48 -17.77 16.12
N SER A 29 8.68 -17.39 17.12
CA SER A 29 7.21 -17.35 17.06
C SER A 29 6.63 -16.04 16.53
N LYS A 30 7.44 -14.98 16.39
CA LYS A 30 6.99 -13.67 15.91
C LYS A 30 7.49 -13.44 14.48
N ALA A 31 6.61 -12.92 13.63
CA ALA A 31 6.99 -12.40 12.33
C ALA A 31 7.16 -10.89 12.43
N ARG A 32 8.28 -10.37 11.90
CA ARG A 32 8.51 -8.93 11.74
C ARG A 32 8.69 -8.58 10.28
N TRP A 33 8.40 -7.33 9.94
CA TRP A 33 8.62 -6.79 8.60
C TRP A 33 9.83 -5.87 8.62
N GLU A 34 10.76 -6.12 7.72
CA GLU A 34 11.99 -5.36 7.60
C GLU A 34 12.10 -4.69 6.23
N PRO A 35 12.24 -3.35 6.20
CA PRO A 35 12.54 -2.64 4.97
C PRO A 35 13.82 -3.14 4.31
N LEU A 36 13.80 -3.24 2.98
CA LEU A 36 14.96 -3.63 2.20
C LEU A 36 15.81 -2.41 1.89
N LYS A 37 17.07 -2.41 2.34
CA LYS A 37 18.06 -1.38 1.99
C LYS A 37 18.76 -1.75 0.70
N THR A 38 18.85 -0.82 -0.24
CA THR A 38 19.54 -1.05 -1.50
C THR A 38 19.95 0.25 -2.18
N THR A 39 20.59 0.15 -3.34
CA THR A 39 21.06 1.28 -4.15
C THR A 39 20.50 1.19 -5.56
N ILE A 40 20.33 2.35 -6.20
CA ILE A 40 19.93 2.42 -7.60
C ILE A 40 21.16 2.23 -8.49
N ASN A 41 21.26 1.09 -9.18
CA ASN A 41 22.31 0.81 -10.16
C ASN A 41 21.97 1.35 -11.56
N GLY A 42 20.69 1.55 -11.86
CA GLY A 42 20.26 2.02 -13.18
C GLY A 42 18.78 2.36 -13.21
N ILE A 43 18.40 3.24 -14.12
CA ILE A 43 17.02 3.66 -14.32
C ILE A 43 16.68 3.51 -15.80
N LYS A 44 15.54 2.88 -16.11
CA LYS A 44 15.01 2.78 -17.48
C LYS A 44 13.63 3.41 -17.57
N GLY A 45 13.41 4.23 -18.60
CA GLY A 45 12.09 4.83 -18.90
C GLY A 45 11.87 4.88 -20.40
N GLY A 46 10.71 4.40 -20.86
CA GLY A 46 10.37 4.37 -22.30
C GLY A 46 11.37 3.61 -23.18
N GLY A 47 12.07 2.61 -22.62
CA GLY A 47 13.10 1.83 -23.32
C GLY A 47 14.51 2.43 -23.26
N ASN A 48 14.68 3.66 -22.77
CA ASN A 48 15.97 4.33 -22.69
C ASN A 48 16.59 4.24 -21.29
N ASP A 49 17.92 4.22 -21.22
CA ASP A 49 18.67 4.39 -19.97
C ASP A 49 18.66 5.86 -19.55
N LEU A 50 18.30 6.10 -18.29
CA LEU A 50 18.18 7.43 -17.70
C LEU A 50 19.16 7.56 -16.53
N LYS A 51 19.71 8.77 -16.33
CA LYS A 51 20.52 9.09 -15.14
C LYS A 51 19.65 9.48 -13.94
N THR A 52 18.53 10.13 -14.22
CA THR A 52 17.56 10.63 -13.23
C THR A 52 16.16 10.41 -13.78
N ALA A 53 15.22 10.04 -12.92
CA ALA A 53 13.80 10.00 -13.21
C ALA A 53 13.03 10.90 -12.25
N PHE A 54 12.01 11.57 -12.78
CA PHE A 54 11.14 12.51 -12.06
C PHE A 54 9.75 11.92 -11.92
N ALA A 55 8.94 12.52 -11.03
CA ALA A 55 7.53 12.20 -10.91
C ALA A 55 6.78 12.29 -12.25
N GLY A 56 5.79 11.40 -12.46
CA GLY A 56 4.89 11.45 -13.62
C GLY A 56 5.12 10.43 -14.72
N GLY A 57 5.58 9.22 -14.40
CA GLY A 57 5.72 8.13 -15.38
C GLY A 57 5.97 6.77 -14.76
N LEU A 58 6.10 5.75 -15.60
CA LEU A 58 6.56 4.42 -15.22
C LEU A 58 8.05 4.28 -15.53
N CYS A 59 8.83 3.83 -14.56
CA CYS A 59 10.25 3.56 -14.73
C CYS A 59 10.62 2.19 -14.12
N GLY A 60 11.63 1.56 -14.72
CA GLY A 60 12.31 0.40 -14.18
C GLY A 60 13.53 0.83 -13.39
N ILE A 61 13.60 0.47 -12.12
CA ILE A 61 14.74 0.69 -11.24
C ILE A 61 15.54 -0.60 -11.12
N SER A 62 16.80 -0.55 -11.47
CA SER A 62 17.74 -1.66 -11.30
C SER A 62 18.45 -1.53 -9.97
N THR A 63 18.42 -2.59 -9.17
CA THR A 63 19.02 -2.66 -7.83
C THR A 63 19.90 -3.91 -7.73
N PRO A 64 20.91 -3.95 -6.85
CA PRO A 64 21.73 -5.14 -6.59
C PRO A 64 21.01 -6.21 -5.74
N LEU A 65 19.72 -6.06 -5.46
CA LEU A 65 18.92 -7.06 -4.75
C LEU A 65 18.97 -8.43 -5.45
N ASP A 66 18.98 -9.49 -4.64
CA ASP A 66 18.86 -10.87 -5.11
C ASP A 66 17.57 -11.02 -5.97
N PRO A 67 17.64 -11.61 -7.17
CA PRO A 67 16.46 -11.88 -8.00
C PRO A 67 15.34 -12.60 -7.24
N LEU A 68 15.67 -13.45 -6.27
CA LEU A 68 14.70 -14.13 -5.41
C LEU A 68 13.81 -13.15 -4.65
N ALA A 69 14.36 -12.02 -4.20
CA ALA A 69 13.62 -10.98 -3.47
C ALA A 69 12.62 -10.21 -4.34
N THR A 70 12.71 -10.34 -5.67
CA THR A 70 11.83 -9.65 -6.65
C THR A 70 10.98 -10.61 -7.47
N LYS A 71 11.00 -11.90 -7.14
CA LYS A 71 10.34 -12.96 -7.90
C LYS A 71 8.81 -12.85 -7.72
N ALA A 72 8.06 -13.23 -8.76
CA ALA A 72 6.61 -13.44 -8.71
C ALA A 72 5.80 -12.29 -8.08
N ASP A 73 6.20 -11.04 -8.36
CA ASP A 73 5.55 -9.83 -7.85
C ASP A 73 5.57 -9.68 -6.32
N ASP A 74 6.56 -10.29 -5.63
CA ASP A 74 6.71 -10.22 -4.16
C ASP A 74 6.88 -8.79 -3.62
N LEU A 75 7.30 -7.84 -4.47
CA LEU A 75 7.42 -6.42 -4.12
C LEU A 75 6.23 -5.56 -4.58
N SER A 76 5.15 -6.18 -5.06
CA SER A 76 3.94 -5.45 -5.44
C SER A 76 3.31 -4.75 -4.23
N GLY A 77 2.92 -3.49 -4.41
CA GLY A 77 2.34 -2.68 -3.34
C GLY A 77 3.33 -2.12 -2.33
N GLN A 78 4.63 -2.32 -2.54
CA GLN A 78 5.68 -1.74 -1.70
C GLN A 78 5.92 -0.26 -2.07
N VAL A 79 6.41 0.52 -1.12
CA VAL A 79 6.82 1.91 -1.31
C VAL A 79 8.33 2.00 -1.28
N MET A 80 8.90 2.72 -2.25
CA MET A 80 10.32 3.04 -2.33
C MET A 80 10.53 4.51 -2.00
N ALA A 81 11.47 4.80 -1.10
CA ALA A 81 11.88 6.16 -0.76
C ALA A 81 13.40 6.21 -0.55
N ARG A 82 14.00 7.40 -0.57
CA ARG A 82 15.40 7.55 -0.15
C ARG A 82 15.54 7.26 1.34
N GLU A 83 16.75 6.86 1.75
CA GLU A 83 17.03 6.69 3.18
C GLU A 83 16.71 7.98 3.97
N GLY A 84 15.91 7.85 5.03
CA GLY A 84 15.43 8.97 5.84
C GLY A 84 14.11 9.60 5.39
N GLU A 85 13.64 9.31 4.17
CA GLU A 85 12.39 9.84 3.61
C GLU A 85 11.24 8.82 3.61
N LEU A 86 11.46 7.64 4.19
CA LEU A 86 10.50 6.55 4.18
C LEU A 86 9.25 6.88 5.03
N PRO A 87 8.04 6.74 4.46
CA PRO A 87 6.81 6.90 5.23
C PRO A 87 6.66 5.86 6.36
N PRO A 88 5.82 6.12 7.37
CA PRO A 88 5.54 5.15 8.42
C PRO A 88 4.94 3.86 7.85
N ILE A 89 5.23 2.75 8.54
CA ILE A 89 4.70 1.42 8.25
C ILE A 89 3.60 1.15 9.27
N TRP A 90 2.39 0.93 8.76
CA TRP A 90 1.19 0.72 9.55
C TRP A 90 0.86 -0.76 9.64
N GLU A 91 0.91 -1.33 10.84
CA GLU A 91 0.27 -2.62 11.16
C GLU A 91 -1.16 -2.42 11.67
N GLU A 92 -1.39 -1.30 12.36
CA GLU A 92 -2.70 -0.78 12.69
C GLU A 92 -2.81 0.63 12.12
N LEU A 93 -4.01 1.01 11.70
CA LEU A 93 -4.27 2.34 11.17
C LEU A 93 -5.62 2.87 11.62
N SER A 94 -5.65 4.17 11.85
CA SER A 94 -6.78 4.98 12.23
C SER A 94 -7.18 5.84 11.03
N LEU A 95 -8.45 5.80 10.68
CA LEU A 95 -8.98 6.35 9.44
C LEU A 95 -10.13 7.30 9.70
N ASP A 96 -10.13 8.42 8.99
CA ASP A 96 -11.35 9.21 8.78
C ASP A 96 -12.10 8.65 7.57
N LEU A 97 -13.25 8.03 7.85
CA LEU A 97 -14.07 7.26 6.92
C LEU A 97 -15.16 8.09 6.25
N GLU A 98 -15.35 7.79 4.97
CA GLU A 98 -16.45 8.25 4.16
C GLU A 98 -17.03 7.08 3.36
N LEU A 99 -18.19 6.59 3.79
CA LEU A 99 -18.93 5.53 3.10
C LEU A 99 -19.75 6.15 1.97
N LEU A 100 -19.88 5.40 0.88
CA LEU A 100 -20.73 5.80 -0.24
C LEU A 100 -22.21 5.58 0.11
N ASP A 101 -23.10 6.29 -0.57
CA ASP A 101 -24.55 6.14 -0.37
C ASP A 101 -25.09 4.83 -0.98
N LYS A 102 -24.49 4.39 -2.09
CA LYS A 102 -24.90 3.21 -2.85
C LYS A 102 -23.69 2.38 -3.26
N MET A 103 -23.88 1.06 -3.37
CA MET A 103 -22.85 0.18 -3.91
C MET A 103 -22.67 0.43 -5.42
N ILE A 104 -21.43 0.63 -5.85
CA ILE A 104 -21.10 0.96 -7.24
C ILE A 104 -21.32 -0.22 -8.21
N SER A 105 -21.38 -1.46 -7.71
CA SER A 105 -21.40 -2.68 -8.54
C SER A 105 -22.70 -3.50 -8.47
N GLY A 106 -23.79 -2.94 -7.91
CA GLY A 106 -25.08 -3.64 -7.78
C GLY A 106 -26.13 -3.06 -8.73
N GLY A 107 -26.97 -3.93 -9.30
CA GLY A 107 -28.25 -3.50 -9.89
C GLY A 107 -29.16 -2.87 -8.84
N GLU A 108 -30.28 -2.30 -9.28
CA GLU A 108 -31.21 -1.44 -8.51
C GLU A 108 -31.73 -2.04 -7.17
N GLU A 109 -31.48 -3.32 -6.89
CA GLU A 109 -31.99 -4.06 -5.72
C GLU A 109 -31.02 -4.16 -4.53
N GLU A 110 -29.74 -3.80 -4.66
CA GLU A 110 -28.82 -3.82 -3.51
C GLU A 110 -28.93 -2.51 -2.71
N GLY A 111 -29.68 -2.58 -1.61
CA GLY A 111 -29.88 -1.46 -0.67
C GLY A 111 -28.60 -0.77 -0.20
N GLY A 112 -28.77 0.40 0.44
CA GLY A 112 -27.69 1.29 0.86
C GLY A 112 -26.58 0.62 1.67
N ILE A 113 -25.40 1.25 1.67
CA ILE A 113 -24.21 0.72 2.34
C ILE A 113 -24.42 0.76 3.86
N ARG A 114 -24.35 -0.42 4.49
CA ARG A 114 -24.45 -0.55 5.94
C ARG A 114 -23.20 0.02 6.62
N PRO A 115 -23.33 0.64 7.80
CA PRO A 115 -22.20 1.02 8.63
C PRO A 115 -21.24 -0.15 8.87
N LEU A 116 -19.96 0.15 9.10
CA LEU A 116 -18.97 -0.86 9.46
C LEU A 116 -19.36 -1.54 10.79
N GLN A 117 -18.97 -2.80 10.96
CA GLN A 117 -19.17 -3.54 12.20
C GLN A 117 -17.83 -3.87 12.86
N PRO A 118 -17.75 -3.91 14.20
CA PRO A 118 -16.57 -4.44 14.89
C PRO A 118 -16.27 -5.88 14.46
N ASN A 119 -14.99 -6.22 14.36
CA ASN A 119 -14.46 -7.50 13.87
C ASN A 119 -14.82 -7.84 12.41
N GLU A 120 -15.31 -6.87 11.65
CA GLU A 120 -15.55 -7.05 10.23
C GLU A 120 -14.23 -7.04 9.45
N MET A 121 -14.09 -7.96 8.48
CA MET A 121 -12.94 -7.99 7.57
C MET A 121 -13.22 -7.18 6.30
N LEU A 122 -12.35 -6.22 6.01
CA LEU A 122 -12.42 -5.36 4.85
C LEU A 122 -11.13 -5.48 4.04
N MET A 123 -11.24 -5.37 2.73
CA MET A 123 -10.09 -5.17 1.86
C MET A 123 -9.74 -3.69 1.86
N VAL A 124 -8.48 -3.40 2.16
CA VAL A 124 -7.93 -2.04 2.25
C VAL A 124 -6.93 -1.88 1.13
N ASN A 125 -7.13 -0.88 0.28
CA ASN A 125 -6.14 -0.52 -0.73
C ASN A 125 -5.59 0.87 -0.46
N SER A 126 -4.27 0.99 -0.46
CA SER A 126 -3.51 2.23 -0.33
C SER A 126 -2.59 2.36 -1.54
N ALA A 127 -2.94 3.22 -2.49
CA ALA A 127 -2.29 3.26 -3.80
C ALA A 127 -2.23 1.86 -4.45
N THR A 128 -1.04 1.28 -4.59
CA THR A 128 -0.83 -0.07 -5.15
C THR A 128 -0.82 -1.17 -4.08
N ALA A 129 -0.75 -0.82 -2.79
CA ALA A 129 -0.75 -1.76 -1.69
C ALA A 129 -2.16 -2.30 -1.44
N THR A 130 -2.32 -3.62 -1.40
CA THR A 130 -3.57 -4.30 -1.06
C THR A 130 -3.36 -5.13 0.20
N SER A 131 -4.20 -4.91 1.21
CA SER A 131 -4.19 -5.68 2.46
C SER A 131 -5.62 -6.00 2.90
N VAL A 132 -5.73 -6.84 3.92
CA VAL A 132 -6.98 -7.13 4.60
C VAL A 132 -6.91 -6.56 6.00
N GLY A 133 -7.84 -5.68 6.35
CA GLY A 133 -7.96 -5.05 7.65
C GLY A 133 -9.17 -5.59 8.41
N THR A 134 -9.00 -5.92 9.69
CA THR A 134 -10.09 -6.22 10.60
C THR A 134 -10.45 -4.96 11.39
N VAL A 135 -11.73 -4.62 11.43
CA VAL A 135 -12.23 -3.46 12.17
C VAL A 135 -12.08 -3.70 13.67
N ALA A 136 -11.17 -2.98 14.32
CA ALA A 136 -10.95 -3.07 15.76
C ALA A 136 -11.95 -2.21 16.54
N ASN A 137 -12.18 -0.97 16.08
CA ASN A 137 -13.11 -0.03 16.73
C ASN A 137 -13.65 0.98 15.71
N ILE A 138 -14.86 1.48 15.94
CA ILE A 138 -15.52 2.51 15.14
C ILE A 138 -16.10 3.55 16.09
N LYS A 139 -15.81 4.83 15.83
CA LYS A 139 -16.37 5.98 16.56
C LYS A 139 -16.81 7.05 15.57
N GLY A 140 -18.10 7.06 15.23
CA GLY A 140 -18.66 7.98 14.25
C GLY A 140 -18.01 7.77 12.88
N LYS A 141 -17.31 8.80 12.37
CA LYS A 141 -16.55 8.73 11.13
C LYS A 141 -15.12 8.21 11.29
N LYS A 142 -14.67 7.89 12.51
CA LYS A 142 -13.33 7.33 12.73
C LYS A 142 -13.39 5.81 12.87
N ALA A 143 -12.47 5.09 12.24
CA ALA A 143 -12.29 3.66 12.52
C ALA A 143 -10.83 3.30 12.68
N ARG A 144 -10.57 2.29 13.52
CA ARG A 144 -9.27 1.66 13.65
C ARG A 144 -9.32 0.28 13.01
N LEU A 145 -8.40 0.00 12.10
CA LEU A 145 -8.23 -1.30 11.45
C LEU A 145 -6.91 -1.91 11.89
N SER A 146 -6.92 -3.21 12.17
CA SER A 146 -5.72 -4.03 12.31
C SER A 146 -5.47 -4.76 10.99
N LEU A 147 -4.31 -4.51 10.37
CA LEU A 147 -3.98 -5.06 9.07
C LEU A 147 -3.30 -6.43 9.18
N ARG A 148 -3.67 -7.34 8.29
CA ARG A 148 -3.01 -8.65 8.16
C ARG A 148 -1.62 -8.52 7.54
N LEU A 149 -1.46 -7.63 6.57
CA LEU A 149 -0.19 -7.25 5.97
C LEU A 149 0.02 -5.75 6.20
N PRO A 150 1.17 -5.32 6.71
CA PRO A 150 1.42 -3.91 6.93
C PRO A 150 1.43 -3.14 5.61
N ILE A 151 1.16 -1.84 5.70
CA ILE A 151 1.20 -0.92 4.56
C ILE A 151 2.14 0.23 4.91
N CYS A 152 3.02 0.60 3.98
CA CYS A 152 3.80 1.83 4.09
C CYS A 152 3.03 2.96 3.40
N ALA A 153 2.65 4.00 4.15
CA ALA A 153 1.89 5.13 3.62
C ALA A 153 2.09 6.37 4.48
N LYS A 154 2.04 7.56 3.87
CA LYS A 154 2.08 8.82 4.63
C LYS A 154 0.75 9.02 5.37
N GLU A 155 0.80 9.67 6.53
CA GLU A 155 -0.42 10.25 7.11
C GLU A 155 -1.06 11.22 6.11
N GLY A 156 -2.39 11.27 6.08
CA GLY A 156 -3.14 12.01 5.06
C GLY A 156 -3.30 11.25 3.72
N SER A 157 -2.71 10.06 3.56
CA SER A 157 -2.91 9.27 2.33
C SER A 157 -4.34 8.76 2.23
N ARG A 158 -4.88 8.77 1.01
CA ARG A 158 -6.20 8.19 0.73
C ARG A 158 -6.12 6.68 0.62
N ILE A 159 -7.12 6.02 1.20
CA ILE A 159 -7.31 4.59 1.10
C ILE A 159 -8.73 4.26 0.67
N THR A 160 -8.94 3.11 0.03
CA THR A 160 -10.26 2.61 -0.34
C THR A 160 -10.62 1.39 0.48
N LEU A 161 -11.90 1.24 0.79
CA LEU A 161 -12.42 0.13 1.59
C LEU A 161 -13.40 -0.68 0.76
N SER A 162 -13.15 -1.98 0.68
CA SER A 162 -14.05 -2.92 0.01
C SER A 162 -14.57 -3.97 0.99
N ARG A 163 -15.85 -4.28 0.88
CA ARG A 163 -16.55 -5.31 1.66
C ARG A 163 -16.78 -6.54 0.79
N ARG A 164 -16.67 -7.73 1.39
CA ARG A 164 -16.99 -8.97 0.70
C ARG A 164 -18.50 -9.17 0.66
N VAL A 165 -19.07 -9.26 -0.54
CA VAL A 165 -20.49 -9.55 -0.79
C VAL A 165 -20.56 -10.79 -1.68
N GLY A 166 -20.97 -11.92 -1.09
CA GLY A 166 -20.89 -13.24 -1.72
C GLY A 166 -19.43 -13.63 -2.01
N SER A 167 -19.11 -13.84 -3.28
CA SER A 167 -17.77 -14.22 -3.75
C SER A 167 -16.88 -13.04 -4.18
N ARG A 168 -17.39 -11.80 -4.18
CA ARG A 168 -16.68 -10.62 -4.72
C ARG A 168 -16.46 -9.55 -3.67
N TRP A 169 -15.38 -8.78 -3.84
CA TRP A 169 -15.15 -7.54 -3.10
C TRP A 169 -15.86 -6.39 -3.81
N ARG A 170 -16.57 -5.57 -3.04
CA ARG A 170 -17.29 -4.39 -3.54
C ARG A 170 -16.82 -3.15 -2.79
N LEU A 171 -16.51 -2.09 -3.52
CA LEU A 171 -16.13 -0.80 -2.95
C LEU A 171 -17.31 -0.21 -2.16
N ILE A 172 -17.07 0.11 -0.89
CA ILE A 172 -18.09 0.67 0.01
C ILE A 172 -17.76 2.09 0.48
N GLY A 173 -16.53 2.56 0.27
CA GLY A 173 -16.11 3.86 0.76
C GLY A 173 -14.63 4.10 0.57
N HIS A 174 -14.21 5.28 0.99
CA HIS A 174 -12.81 5.65 1.10
C HIS A 174 -12.54 6.30 2.46
N GLY A 175 -11.27 6.50 2.76
CA GLY A 175 -10.88 7.21 3.97
C GLY A 175 -9.50 7.83 3.84
N THR A 176 -9.14 8.58 4.86
CA THR A 176 -7.83 9.22 4.96
C THR A 176 -7.12 8.71 6.20
N ILE A 177 -5.85 8.34 6.08
CA ILE A 177 -5.04 7.90 7.22
C ILE A 177 -4.81 9.09 8.17
N SER A 178 -5.15 8.89 9.44
CA SER A 178 -5.06 9.89 10.52
C SER A 178 -4.13 9.49 11.66
N GLY A 179 -3.55 8.29 11.59
CA GLY A 179 -2.63 7.72 12.59
C GLY A 179 -2.83 6.23 12.76
#